data_AF-A0A2V7AVM4-F1
#
_entry.id   AF-A0A2V7AVM4-F1
#
_cell.length_a   1.000
_cell.length_b   1.000
_cell.length_c   1.000
_cell.angle_alpha   90.00
_cell.angle_beta   90.00
_cell.angle_gamma   90.00
#
_symmetry.space_group_name_H-M   'P 1'
#
loop_
_entity.id
_entity.type
_entity.pdbx_description
1 polymer ?
#
loop_
_entity_poly.entity_id
_entity_poly.type
_entity_poly.pdbx_seq_one_letter_code
_entity_poly.pdbx_strand_id
1 'polypeptide(L)'
;MTSWTPSPPRSAPTRPAARACRRAPSTPSAPTVCLALLEGTFLTGIRTGAASALAARHLARPDARRLTCFGAGVQAGFQLRCLAAVLPLERVSVVGRDPGRARAFCAELERELGIPVEVAPDARSAVAAADVITCATTATAPVVAGVDLRPGVHVDAVGAFRRDAREVDSEAVRRARVAVDTYAGAWEEAGDLLIPLG
;
A
#
# COMPACT_ATOMS: atom_id res chain seq x y z
N MET A 1 13.40 25.20 6.87
CA MET A 1 12.38 24.29 6.31
C MET A 1 13.02 23.46 5.20
N THR A 2 13.08 22.15 5.39
CA THR A 2 13.38 21.18 4.34
C THR A 2 12.13 21.03 3.50
N SER A 3 12.19 21.29 2.20
CA SER A 3 11.06 21.12 1.28
C SER A 3 11.36 19.97 0.32
N TRP A 4 10.33 19.17 0.06
CA TRP A 4 10.38 17.98 -0.78
C TRP A 4 9.71 18.31 -2.11
N THR A 5 10.35 17.98 -3.23
CA THR A 5 9.81 18.22 -4.57
C THR A 5 9.85 16.93 -5.38
N PRO A 6 8.72 16.44 -5.91
CA PRO A 6 8.70 15.28 -6.79
C PRO A 6 9.46 15.55 -8.11
N SER A 7 9.93 14.49 -8.76
CA SER A 7 10.69 14.58 -10.01
C SER A 7 9.83 15.04 -11.19
N PRO A 8 10.39 15.78 -12.18
CA PRO A 8 9.68 16.15 -13.40
C PRO A 8 9.35 14.93 -14.30
N PRO A 9 8.41 15.04 -15.25
CA PRO A 9 8.00 13.94 -16.12
C PRO A 9 9.16 13.40 -16.97
N ARG A 10 9.11 12.09 -17.24
CA ARG A 10 10.20 11.25 -17.74
C ARG A 10 10.68 11.65 -19.15
N SER A 11 11.93 12.08 -19.25
CA SER A 11 12.73 11.92 -20.46
C SER A 11 14.09 11.31 -20.07
N ALA A 12 14.41 10.12 -20.62
CA ALA A 12 15.56 9.24 -20.36
C ALA A 12 15.44 8.28 -19.15
N PRO A 13 16.06 7.06 -19.21
CA PRO A 13 15.92 6.00 -18.21
C PRO A 13 16.77 6.32 -16.98
N THR A 14 16.38 7.36 -16.25
CA THR A 14 16.93 7.65 -14.93
C THR A 14 16.09 6.92 -13.89
N ARG A 15 16.75 6.19 -12.98
CA ARG A 15 16.07 5.63 -11.80
C ARG A 15 15.40 6.77 -11.03
N PRO A 16 14.16 6.60 -10.52
CA PRO A 16 13.50 7.63 -9.73
C PRO A 16 14.41 8.06 -8.58
N ALA A 17 14.71 9.35 -8.46
CA ALA A 17 15.58 9.88 -7.41
C ALA A 17 14.84 10.94 -6.59
N ALA A 18 14.92 10.82 -5.27
CA ALA A 18 14.43 11.82 -4.33
C ALA A 18 15.56 12.82 -4.02
N ARG A 19 15.24 14.12 -4.03
CA ARG A 19 16.21 15.19 -3.77
C ARG A 19 15.92 15.86 -2.43
N ALA A 20 16.90 15.86 -1.53
CA ALA A 20 16.82 16.63 -0.29
C ALA A 20 17.54 17.96 -0.48
N CYS A 21 16.78 19.05 -0.37
CA CYS A 21 17.29 20.41 -0.52
C CYS A 21 17.22 21.16 0.82
N ARG A 22 18.27 21.94 1.13
CA ARG A 22 18.25 22.88 2.26
C ARG A 22 18.47 24.28 1.73
N ARG A 23 17.65 25.20 2.21
CA ARG A 23 17.90 26.63 2.07
C ARG A 23 18.89 27.06 3.16
N ALA A 24 19.99 27.70 2.78
CA ALA A 24 20.94 28.23 3.75
C ALA A 24 20.24 29.28 4.63
N PRO A 25 20.52 29.31 5.95
CA PRO A 25 19.72 30.07 6.91
C PRO A 25 19.87 31.61 6.83
N SER A 26 20.77 32.16 6.00
CA SER A 26 21.23 33.55 6.17
C SER A 26 20.63 34.63 5.25
N THR A 27 19.88 34.33 4.17
CA THR A 27 19.14 35.37 3.43
C THR A 27 17.98 34.81 2.58
N PRO A 28 16.91 35.59 2.31
CA PRO A 28 15.85 35.22 1.37
C PRO A 28 16.33 34.99 -0.08
N SER A 29 17.54 35.43 -0.44
CA SER A 29 18.13 35.23 -1.76
C SER A 29 19.14 34.09 -1.82
N ALA A 30 19.39 33.37 -0.72
CA ALA A 30 20.41 32.33 -0.69
C ALA A 30 20.05 31.16 -1.62
N PRO A 31 21.02 30.66 -2.42
CA PRO A 31 20.79 29.54 -3.33
C PRO A 31 20.43 28.27 -2.55
N THR A 32 19.43 27.55 -3.04
CA THR A 32 19.09 26.22 -2.53
C THR A 32 20.18 25.24 -2.97
N VAL A 33 20.91 24.69 -1.99
CA VAL A 33 21.96 23.71 -2.26
C VAL A 33 21.37 22.30 -2.13
N CYS A 34 21.74 21.42 -3.08
CA CYS A 34 21.43 20.00 -3.00
C CYS A 34 22.27 19.36 -1.91
N LEU A 35 21.63 18.81 -0.87
CA LEU A 35 22.34 18.13 0.20
C LEU A 35 22.51 16.64 -0.09
N ALA A 36 21.49 16.02 -0.68
CA ALA A 36 21.52 14.59 -0.99
C ALA A 36 20.64 14.26 -2.20
N LEU A 37 21.07 13.23 -2.93
CA LEU A 37 20.31 12.54 -3.96
C LEU A 37 20.16 11.08 -3.51
N LEU A 38 18.92 10.64 -3.31
CA LEU A 38 18.59 9.32 -2.78
C LEU A 38 17.75 8.55 -3.79
N GLU A 39 17.78 7.22 -3.74
CA GLU A 39 16.91 6.37 -4.57
C GLU A 39 15.46 6.49 -4.10
N GLY A 40 14.56 6.91 -5.00
CA GLY A 40 13.19 7.27 -4.67
C GLY A 40 12.23 6.08 -4.65
N THR A 41 12.53 5.01 -5.38
CA THR A 41 11.66 3.82 -5.49
C THR A 41 11.56 3.10 -4.16
N PHE A 42 12.71 2.84 -3.53
CA PHE A 42 12.81 2.20 -2.23
C PHE A 42 12.17 3.08 -1.15
N LEU A 43 12.49 4.39 -1.13
CA LEU A 43 11.91 5.32 -0.16
C LEU A 43 10.39 5.38 -0.26
N THR A 44 9.84 5.41 -1.48
CA THR A 44 8.38 5.37 -1.69
C THR A 44 7.80 4.04 -1.23
N GLY A 45 8.44 2.93 -1.58
CA GLY A 45 8.03 1.60 -1.11
C GLY A 45 7.93 1.50 0.41
N ILE A 46 9.04 1.79 1.10
CA ILE A 46 9.11 1.61 2.54
C ILE A 46 8.19 2.59 3.29
N ARG A 47 8.09 3.86 2.85
CA ARG A 47 7.22 4.84 3.53
C ARG A 47 5.74 4.56 3.33
N THR A 48 5.35 4.03 2.16
CA THR A 48 3.97 3.60 1.89
C THR A 48 3.61 2.38 2.72
N GLY A 49 4.48 1.35 2.73
CA GLY A 49 4.30 0.17 3.59
C GLY A 49 4.23 0.50 5.08
N ALA A 50 5.11 1.39 5.56
CA ALA A 50 5.15 1.79 6.96
C ALA A 50 3.89 2.56 7.40
N ALA A 51 3.30 3.37 6.52
CA ALA A 51 2.05 4.08 6.82
C ALA A 51 0.88 3.10 7.01
N SER A 52 0.73 2.13 6.10
CA SER A 52 -0.26 1.05 6.21
C SER A 52 -0.03 0.20 7.46
N ALA A 53 1.21 -0.18 7.74
CA ALA A 53 1.56 -0.92 8.95
C ALA A 53 1.24 -0.14 10.23
N LEU A 54 1.49 1.18 10.25
CA LEU A 54 1.11 2.03 11.38
C LEU A 54 -0.42 2.05 11.56
N ALA A 55 -1.18 2.19 10.47
CA ALA A 55 -2.63 2.12 10.52
C ALA A 55 -3.11 0.76 11.05
N ALA A 56 -2.60 -0.34 10.50
CA ALA A 56 -2.93 -1.69 10.92
C ALA A 56 -2.60 -1.95 12.40
N ARG A 57 -1.45 -1.46 12.90
CA ARG A 57 -1.08 -1.58 14.33
C ARG A 57 -2.13 -0.98 15.27
N HIS A 58 -2.82 0.08 14.85
CA HIS A 58 -3.81 0.78 15.66
C HIS A 58 -5.26 0.39 15.38
N LEU A 59 -5.55 -0.07 14.15
CA LEU A 59 -6.92 -0.27 13.66
C LEU A 59 -7.26 -1.75 13.42
N ALA A 60 -6.27 -2.61 13.18
CA ALA A 60 -6.49 -4.05 13.08
C ALA A 60 -6.67 -4.67 14.47
N ARG A 61 -7.28 -5.85 14.50
CA ARG A 61 -7.40 -6.62 15.74
C ARG A 61 -6.00 -7.08 16.19
N PRO A 62 -5.69 -7.06 17.49
CA PRO A 62 -4.37 -7.44 18.00
C PRO A 62 -4.05 -8.93 17.79
N ASP A 63 -5.06 -9.77 17.53
CA ASP A 63 -4.94 -11.19 17.24
C ASP A 63 -4.97 -11.51 15.73
N ALA A 64 -4.78 -10.51 14.86
CA ALA A 64 -4.76 -10.70 13.42
C ALA A 64 -3.55 -11.55 12.98
N ARG A 65 -3.81 -12.75 12.47
CA ARG A 65 -2.79 -13.75 12.12
C ARG A 65 -2.76 -14.07 10.62
N ARG A 66 -3.85 -13.80 9.91
CA ARG A 66 -4.02 -14.15 8.50
C ARG A 66 -4.11 -12.90 7.64
N LEU A 67 -3.17 -12.76 6.71
CA LEU A 67 -3.14 -11.64 5.78
C LEU A 67 -3.45 -12.11 4.36
N THR A 68 -4.34 -11.40 3.67
CA THR A 68 -4.55 -11.54 2.22
C THR A 68 -3.98 -10.34 1.49
N CYS A 69 -3.14 -10.57 0.48
CA CYS A 69 -2.49 -9.54 -0.30
C CYS A 69 -2.99 -9.60 -1.76
N PHE A 70 -3.64 -8.53 -2.22
CA PHE A 70 -3.96 -8.36 -3.62
C PHE A 70 -2.81 -7.67 -4.34
N GLY A 71 -2.21 -8.39 -5.29
CA GLY A 71 -1.05 -7.97 -6.05
C GLY A 71 0.24 -8.72 -5.68
N ALA A 72 1.10 -8.91 -6.67
CA ALA A 72 2.44 -9.51 -6.53
C ALA A 72 3.51 -8.53 -7.07
N GLY A 73 3.36 -7.26 -6.69
CA GLY A 73 4.15 -6.13 -7.15
C GLY A 73 5.18 -5.63 -6.14
N VAL A 74 5.93 -4.61 -6.53
CA VAL A 74 6.93 -3.96 -5.66
C VAL A 74 6.27 -3.45 -4.37
N GLN A 75 5.15 -2.73 -4.49
CA GLN A 75 4.42 -2.21 -3.32
C GLN A 75 3.86 -3.34 -2.44
N ALA A 76 3.29 -4.40 -3.03
CA ALA A 76 2.85 -5.57 -2.28
C ALA A 76 3.98 -6.16 -1.41
N GLY A 77 5.20 -6.22 -1.95
CA GLY A 77 6.36 -6.68 -1.19
C GLY A 77 6.73 -5.77 -0.01
N PHE A 78 6.64 -4.44 -0.16
CA PHE A 78 6.89 -3.53 0.95
C PHE A 78 5.77 -3.57 2.00
N GLN A 79 4.51 -3.68 1.56
CA GLN A 79 3.34 -3.83 2.43
C GLN A 79 3.49 -5.06 3.32
N LEU A 80 3.78 -6.22 2.75
CA LEU A 80 3.94 -7.47 3.49
C LEU A 80 5.07 -7.39 4.53
N ARG A 81 6.23 -6.84 4.16
CA ARG A 81 7.36 -6.65 5.08
C ARG A 81 6.99 -5.75 6.26
N CYS A 82 6.30 -4.64 6.00
CA CYS A 82 5.92 -3.71 7.05
C CYS A 82 4.81 -4.25 7.95
N LEU A 83 3.80 -4.92 7.38
CA LEU A 83 2.70 -5.53 8.13
C LEU A 83 3.19 -6.69 9.01
N ALA A 84 4.06 -7.56 8.49
CA ALA A 84 4.68 -8.63 9.27
C ALA A 84 5.57 -8.12 10.41
N ALA A 85 6.11 -6.90 10.31
CA ALA A 85 6.92 -6.30 11.37
C ALA A 85 6.09 -5.79 12.57
N VAL A 86 4.77 -5.60 12.41
CA VAL A 86 3.92 -5.00 13.45
C VAL A 86 2.72 -5.88 13.87
N LEU A 87 2.44 -6.95 13.12
CA LEU A 87 1.36 -7.90 13.37
C LEU A 87 1.90 -9.31 13.63
N PRO A 88 1.23 -10.12 14.46
CA PRO A 88 1.63 -11.51 14.73
C PRO A 88 1.18 -12.47 13.60
N LEU A 89 1.59 -12.18 12.37
CA LEU A 89 1.16 -12.95 11.19
C LEU A 89 1.69 -14.39 11.23
N GLU A 90 0.82 -15.34 10.92
CA GLU A 90 1.14 -16.77 10.79
C GLU A 90 1.08 -17.27 9.35
N ARG A 91 0.32 -16.58 8.48
CA ARG A 91 0.18 -16.95 7.06
C ARG A 91 -0.20 -15.74 6.21
N VAL A 92 0.33 -15.73 4.99
CA VAL A 92 -0.05 -14.80 3.92
C VAL A 92 -0.64 -15.57 2.74
N SER A 93 -1.77 -15.10 2.22
CA SER A 93 -2.36 -15.54 0.96
C SER A 93 -2.27 -14.45 -0.10
N VAL A 94 -1.66 -14.73 -1.24
CA VAL A 94 -1.44 -13.75 -2.32
C VAL A 94 -2.42 -14.01 -3.47
N VAL A 95 -3.18 -12.98 -3.83
CA VAL A 95 -4.06 -12.97 -5.01
C VAL A 95 -3.36 -12.20 -6.11
N GLY A 96 -2.93 -12.90 -7.17
CA GLY A 96 -2.24 -12.32 -8.31
C GLY A 96 -2.83 -12.79 -9.64
N ARG A 97 -2.89 -11.90 -10.63
CA ARG A 97 -3.39 -12.23 -11.99
C ARG A 97 -2.45 -13.12 -12.78
N ASP A 98 -1.15 -12.98 -12.57
CA ASP A 98 -0.10 -13.78 -13.21
C ASP A 98 0.37 -14.86 -12.22
N PRO A 99 0.05 -16.14 -12.47
CA PRO A 99 0.42 -17.22 -11.55
C PRO A 99 1.93 -17.43 -11.43
N GLY A 100 2.70 -17.18 -12.50
CA GLY A 100 4.15 -17.34 -12.49
C GLY A 100 4.82 -16.29 -11.61
N ARG A 101 4.44 -15.03 -11.80
CA ARG A 101 4.88 -13.90 -10.97
C ARG A 101 4.43 -14.05 -9.52
N ALA A 102 3.19 -14.47 -9.29
CA ALA A 102 2.67 -14.68 -7.94
C ALA A 102 3.44 -15.77 -7.19
N ARG A 103 3.75 -16.90 -7.85
CA ARG A 103 4.57 -17.97 -7.25
C ARG A 103 5.98 -17.52 -6.90
N ALA A 104 6.66 -16.81 -7.81
CA ALA A 104 8.00 -16.29 -7.55
C ALA A 104 8.01 -15.29 -6.38
N PHE A 105 7.02 -14.39 -6.35
CA PHE A 105 6.82 -13.44 -5.26
C PHE A 105 6.57 -14.13 -3.90
N CYS A 106 5.74 -15.17 -3.88
CA CYS A 106 5.46 -15.95 -2.67
C CYS A 106 6.74 -16.63 -2.15
N ALA A 107 7.48 -17.31 -3.02
CA ALA A 107 8.72 -18.00 -2.63
C ALA A 107 9.79 -17.03 -2.09
N GLU A 108 9.91 -15.83 -2.68
CA GLU A 108 10.83 -14.80 -2.18
C GLU A 108 10.47 -14.36 -0.76
N LEU A 109 9.19 -14.04 -0.53
CA LEU A 109 8.74 -13.49 0.75
C LEU A 109 8.57 -14.54 1.83
N GLU A 110 8.21 -15.78 1.50
CA GLU A 110 8.22 -16.89 2.46
C GLU A 110 9.62 -17.06 3.07
N ARG A 111 10.65 -17.07 2.22
CA ARG A 111 12.05 -17.16 2.67
C ARG A 111 12.47 -15.97 3.52
N GLU A 112 11.97 -14.77 3.22
CA GLU A 112 12.34 -13.56 3.96
C GLU A 112 11.59 -13.41 5.30
N LEU A 113 10.29 -13.69 5.30
CA LEU A 113 9.42 -13.48 6.45
C LEU A 113 9.45 -14.67 7.42
N GLY A 114 9.85 -15.85 6.96
CA GLY A 114 9.88 -17.07 7.79
C GLY A 114 8.49 -17.60 8.15
N ILE A 115 7.45 -17.20 7.41
CA ILE A 115 6.06 -17.67 7.56
C ILE A 115 5.53 -18.13 6.19
N PRO A 116 4.57 -19.06 6.15
CA PRO A 116 3.94 -19.48 4.90
C PRO A 116 3.37 -18.31 4.09
N VAL A 117 3.82 -18.18 2.84
CA VAL A 117 3.29 -17.23 1.85
C VAL A 117 2.88 -18.03 0.63
N GLU A 118 1.58 -18.09 0.35
CA GLU A 118 1.04 -18.99 -0.67
C GLU A 118 0.16 -18.23 -1.66
N VAL A 119 0.16 -18.66 -2.93
CA VAL A 119 -0.82 -18.15 -3.90
C VAL A 119 -2.20 -18.69 -3.52
N ALA A 120 -3.17 -17.79 -3.37
CA ALA A 120 -4.54 -18.16 -3.06
C ALA A 120 -5.17 -18.98 -4.21
N PRO A 121 -6.01 -19.99 -3.90
CA PRO A 121 -6.71 -20.76 -4.93
C PRO A 121 -7.76 -19.91 -5.66
N ASP A 122 -8.42 -19.01 -4.94
CA ASP A 122 -9.34 -18.02 -5.48
C ASP A 122 -9.39 -16.79 -4.56
N ALA A 123 -9.79 -15.65 -5.11
CA ALA A 123 -9.82 -14.38 -4.37
C ALA A 123 -10.86 -14.38 -3.24
N ARG A 124 -12.00 -15.05 -3.43
CA ARG A 124 -13.13 -15.01 -2.51
C ARG A 124 -12.82 -15.77 -1.23
N SER A 125 -12.23 -16.97 -1.35
CA SER A 125 -11.79 -17.76 -0.19
C SER A 125 -10.68 -17.05 0.59
N ALA A 126 -9.76 -16.37 -0.11
CA ALA A 126 -8.72 -15.57 0.54
C ALA A 126 -9.28 -14.40 1.34
N VAL A 127 -10.25 -13.65 0.80
CA VAL A 127 -10.94 -12.56 1.51
C VAL A 127 -11.70 -13.10 2.71
N ALA A 128 -12.44 -14.19 2.55
CA ALA A 128 -13.24 -14.80 3.62
C ALA A 128 -12.39 -15.34 4.78
N ALA A 129 -11.11 -15.68 4.56
CA ALA A 129 -10.21 -16.17 5.59
C ALA A 129 -9.35 -15.08 6.26
N ALA A 130 -9.34 -13.86 5.71
CA ALA A 130 -8.41 -12.80 6.12
C ALA A 130 -8.82 -12.11 7.44
N ASP A 131 -7.83 -11.80 8.27
CA ASP A 131 -7.95 -10.83 9.36
C ASP A 131 -7.52 -9.43 8.90
N VAL A 132 -6.54 -9.40 7.99
CA VAL A 132 -6.03 -8.19 7.32
C VAL A 132 -6.01 -8.41 5.82
N ILE A 133 -6.43 -7.41 5.06
CA ILE A 133 -6.33 -7.39 3.60
C ILE A 133 -5.51 -6.17 3.21
N THR A 134 -4.48 -6.36 2.37
CA THR A 134 -3.75 -5.25 1.75
C THR A 134 -3.91 -5.32 0.24
N CYS A 135 -4.34 -4.22 -0.36
CA CYS A 135 -4.50 -4.06 -1.80
C CYS A 135 -3.39 -3.16 -2.33
N ALA A 136 -2.52 -3.73 -3.15
CA ALA A 136 -1.41 -3.04 -3.80
C ALA A 136 -1.42 -3.36 -5.30
N THR A 137 -2.57 -3.15 -5.92
CA THR A 137 -2.84 -3.49 -7.32
C THR A 137 -2.76 -2.26 -8.23
N THR A 138 -2.89 -2.50 -9.54
CA THR A 138 -3.13 -1.44 -10.53
C THR A 138 -4.54 -1.55 -11.11
N ALA A 139 -5.49 -2.10 -10.33
CA ALA A 139 -6.85 -2.28 -10.77
C ALA A 139 -7.59 -0.94 -10.84
N THR A 140 -8.48 -0.80 -11.82
CA THR A 140 -9.41 0.33 -11.93
C THR A 140 -10.81 -0.02 -11.45
N ALA A 141 -11.05 -1.30 -11.18
CA ALA A 141 -12.31 -1.84 -10.66
C ALA A 141 -12.05 -2.63 -9.36
N PRO A 142 -13.06 -2.74 -8.47
CA PRO A 142 -12.89 -3.39 -7.18
C PRO A 142 -12.34 -4.81 -7.30
N VAL A 143 -11.34 -5.11 -6.47
CA VAL A 143 -10.79 -6.45 -6.26
C VAL A 143 -11.29 -7.07 -4.94
N VAL A 144 -11.81 -6.24 -4.03
CA VAL A 144 -12.44 -6.66 -2.78
C VAL A 144 -13.90 -6.20 -2.78
N ALA A 145 -14.81 -7.15 -2.62
CA ALA A 145 -16.24 -6.89 -2.47
C ALA A 145 -16.63 -6.86 -0.99
N GLY A 146 -17.36 -5.82 -0.57
CA GLY A 146 -17.77 -5.61 0.82
C GLY A 146 -18.66 -6.71 1.38
N VAL A 147 -19.36 -7.45 0.52
CA VAL A 147 -20.20 -8.59 0.88
C VAL A 147 -19.40 -9.82 1.33
N ASP A 148 -18.15 -9.95 0.87
CA ASP A 148 -17.28 -11.06 1.24
C ASP A 148 -16.46 -10.76 2.53
N LEU A 149 -16.53 -9.52 3.03
CA LEU A 149 -15.83 -9.10 4.24
C LEU A 149 -16.52 -9.58 5.53
N ARG A 150 -15.75 -10.25 6.38
CA ARG A 150 -16.17 -10.61 7.74
C ARG A 150 -16.09 -9.42 8.69
N PRO A 151 -16.92 -9.37 9.75
CA PRO A 151 -16.73 -8.40 10.83
C PRO A 151 -15.32 -8.46 11.43
N GLY A 152 -14.72 -7.30 11.71
CA GLY A 152 -13.40 -7.20 12.34
C GLY A 152 -12.20 -7.36 11.41
N VAL A 153 -12.40 -7.47 10.09
CA VAL A 153 -11.30 -7.41 9.11
C VAL A 153 -10.78 -5.99 8.95
N HIS A 154 -9.47 -5.83 8.85
CA HIS A 154 -8.82 -4.56 8.50
C HIS A 154 -8.45 -4.58 7.01
N VAL A 155 -8.65 -3.47 6.31
CA VAL A 155 -8.34 -3.36 4.87
C VAL A 155 -7.48 -2.12 4.62
N ASP A 156 -6.31 -2.33 4.05
CA ASP A 156 -5.44 -1.29 3.48
C ASP A 156 -5.68 -1.23 1.97
N ALA A 157 -6.37 -0.19 1.48
CA ALA A 157 -6.52 0.09 0.05
C ALA A 157 -5.46 1.12 -0.38
N VAL A 158 -4.40 0.66 -1.06
CA VAL A 158 -3.17 1.45 -1.29
C VAL A 158 -2.92 1.69 -2.78
N GLY A 159 -3.37 0.78 -3.64
CA GLY A 159 -3.06 0.78 -5.07
C GLY A 159 -3.85 1.81 -5.90
N ALA A 160 -5.01 2.26 -5.43
CA ALA A 160 -5.83 3.25 -6.12
C ALA A 160 -5.52 4.68 -5.64
N PHE A 161 -4.77 5.40 -6.45
CA PHE A 161 -4.35 6.80 -6.21
C PHE A 161 -4.92 7.77 -7.28
N ARG A 162 -6.05 7.41 -7.89
CA ARG A 162 -6.73 8.26 -8.88
C ARG A 162 -8.23 8.27 -8.61
N ARG A 163 -8.87 9.39 -8.91
CA ARG A 163 -10.32 9.62 -8.70
C ARG A 163 -11.22 8.57 -9.36
N ASP A 164 -10.79 8.02 -10.48
CA ASP A 164 -11.54 7.09 -11.32
C ASP A 164 -11.12 5.61 -11.13
N ALA A 165 -10.26 5.33 -10.15
CA ALA A 165 -9.77 3.98 -9.85
C ALA A 165 -10.10 3.61 -8.41
N ARG A 166 -10.44 2.35 -8.18
CA ARG A 166 -10.76 1.82 -6.85
C ARG A 166 -10.38 0.34 -6.74
N GLU A 167 -10.00 -0.08 -5.54
CA GLU A 167 -9.69 -1.46 -5.17
C GLU A 167 -10.80 -2.09 -4.32
N VAL A 168 -11.61 -1.29 -3.63
CA VAL A 168 -12.77 -1.74 -2.84
C VAL A 168 -14.08 -1.24 -3.46
N ASP A 169 -15.16 -1.99 -3.29
CA ASP A 169 -16.49 -1.56 -3.73
C ASP A 169 -17.16 -0.60 -2.73
N SER A 170 -18.26 0.01 -3.16
CA SER A 170 -19.01 0.96 -2.33
C SER A 170 -19.56 0.32 -1.06
N GLU A 171 -19.88 -0.98 -1.08
CA GLU A 171 -20.38 -1.69 0.10
C GLU A 171 -19.28 -1.83 1.16
N ALA A 172 -18.04 -2.12 0.77
CA ALA A 172 -16.91 -2.19 1.69
C ALA A 172 -16.70 -0.87 2.42
N VAL A 173 -16.77 0.26 1.70
CA VAL A 173 -16.63 1.60 2.29
C VAL A 173 -17.81 1.92 3.21
N ARG A 174 -19.05 1.66 2.75
CA ARG A 174 -20.28 1.95 3.50
C ARG A 174 -20.31 1.29 4.89
N ARG A 175 -19.78 0.08 5.00
CA ARG A 175 -19.77 -0.69 6.27
C ARG A 175 -18.52 -0.47 7.13
N ALA A 176 -17.52 0.25 6.62
CA ALA A 176 -16.23 0.40 7.29
C ALA A 176 -16.19 1.63 8.20
N ARG A 177 -15.34 1.56 9.22
CA ARG A 177 -14.79 2.78 9.83
C ARG A 177 -13.58 3.20 8.98
N VAL A 178 -13.72 4.30 8.25
CA VAL A 178 -12.70 4.79 7.32
C VAL A 178 -11.66 5.64 8.05
N ALA A 179 -10.39 5.39 7.77
CA ALA A 179 -9.27 6.25 8.12
C ALA A 179 -8.49 6.59 6.85
N VAL A 180 -7.96 7.81 6.78
CA VAL A 180 -7.16 8.30 5.65
C VAL A 180 -5.85 8.84 6.16
N ASP A 181 -4.80 8.79 5.34
CA ASP A 181 -3.50 9.35 5.67
C ASP A 181 -3.57 10.88 5.78
N THR A 182 -4.25 11.53 4.83
CA THR A 182 -4.57 12.96 4.85
C THR A 182 -5.96 13.21 4.27
N TYR A 183 -6.72 14.12 4.88
CA TYR A 183 -8.03 14.50 4.35
C TYR A 183 -7.95 15.18 2.99
N ALA A 184 -6.96 16.06 2.80
CA ALA A 184 -6.76 16.77 1.53
C ALA A 184 -6.44 15.80 0.39
N GLY A 185 -5.47 14.90 0.58
CA GLY A 185 -5.11 13.90 -0.43
C GLY A 185 -6.28 12.97 -0.75
N ALA A 186 -6.97 12.46 0.27
CA ALA A 186 -8.13 11.61 0.06
C ALA A 186 -9.23 12.29 -0.79
N TRP A 187 -9.48 13.58 -0.56
CA TRP A 187 -10.47 14.35 -1.34
C TRP A 187 -10.00 14.67 -2.76
N GLU A 188 -8.69 14.67 -3.00
CA GLU A 188 -8.08 14.94 -4.29
C GLU A 188 -7.99 13.71 -5.18
N GLU A 189 -7.71 12.54 -4.62
CA GLU A 189 -7.27 11.39 -5.43
C GLU A 189 -7.86 10.03 -5.05
N ALA A 190 -8.45 9.85 -3.86
CA ALA A 190 -8.88 8.51 -3.41
C ALA A 190 -10.20 8.07 -4.06
N GLY A 191 -10.14 7.47 -5.25
CA GLY A 191 -11.33 6.96 -5.96
C GLY A 191 -12.12 5.91 -5.17
N ASP A 192 -11.46 5.13 -4.30
CA ASP A 192 -12.14 4.25 -3.32
C ASP A 192 -13.16 5.00 -2.47
N LEU A 193 -12.92 6.26 -2.12
CA LEU A 193 -13.83 7.07 -1.30
C LEU A 193 -14.69 8.03 -2.12
N LEU A 194 -14.14 8.59 -3.20
CA LEU A 194 -14.84 9.57 -4.01
C LEU A 194 -15.99 8.96 -4.84
N ILE A 195 -15.81 7.73 -5.34
CA ILE A 195 -16.86 7.05 -6.12
C ILE A 195 -18.08 6.69 -5.26
N PRO A 196 -17.95 6.21 -4.01
CA PRO A 196 -19.11 5.97 -3.14
C PRO A 196 -19.77 7.23 -2.57
N LEU A 197 -19.05 8.36 -2.48
CA LEU A 197 -19.55 9.61 -1.89
C LEU A 197 -20.21 10.56 -2.90
N GLY A 198 -19.86 10.46 -4.19
CA GLY A 198 -20.45 11.23 -5.28
C GLY A 198 -21.76 10.64 -5.78
#